data_AF-A0A5J4TXR7-F1
#
_entry.id   AF-A0A5J4TXR7-F1
#
_cell.length_a   1.000
_cell.length_b   1.000
_cell.length_c   1.000
_cell.angle_alpha   90.00
_cell.angle_beta   90.00
_cell.angle_gamma   90.00
#
_symmetry.space_group_name_H-M   'P 1'
#
loop_
_entity.id
_entity.type
_entity.pdbx_description
1 polymer ?
#
loop_
_entity_poly.entity_id
_entity_poly.type
_entity_poly.pdbx_seq_one_letter_code
_entity_poly.pdbx_strand_id
1 'polypeptide(L)'
;MADASLVNESVNEQIIEQSIEEKREKILSDLCNAEGDQATQAAKQQEAYRLEKQWKQEDQEKKDKANPNSLDNIIERYVIQNRADIQTKSISERVKGAWIDTVNYTKIGQKAGEKKQVTGKLIDLTLVEDGDLCMIDFDINKNLPKEKIDEIRQNIIDYMLPANFGLVKTCHSGLHAYCNQNGYRLPNNRCIKCIVLDNIEIDIFAQMYKHKSFEDDHMQTDLVQNRVVGPNTSIRETKNNVRETLKYETINDWANMTHLANLRDILESWNVDIEIPYAEFEKLKITRAFGQQTTNDGTIDKMDDELAQACVDGLKNLTIHNYPQPIAMEVSLLSVFSGIYGIANEQIRGQGLENVRKFNTLTPNAEKNYSQALGQGERKPNAWILTKILKYHNKEYYEQTIKPLLKKNYEAKKLVKQIHINQTLKPNKIDLSDDFTLLHIQKKAANGEYENEEQIIMDLTRIIAYYAGETEDVYMIKEFIAICGTLVIHHKLEGTIYKQLEKVNINFKKKKTDEKNDETKES
;
A
#
# COMPACT_ATOMS: atom_id res chain seq x y z
N MET A 1 -37.48 11.97 43.52
CA MET A 1 -36.96 13.21 42.92
C MET A 1 -35.76 12.78 42.10
N ALA A 2 -35.76 13.02 40.79
CA ALA A 2 -34.58 12.73 39.97
C ALA A 2 -33.48 13.75 40.34
N ASP A 3 -32.23 13.31 40.37
CA ASP A 3 -31.13 14.09 40.92
C ASP A 3 -30.78 15.28 40.01
N ALA A 4 -31.02 16.50 40.50
CA ALA A 4 -30.79 17.72 39.73
C ALA A 4 -29.29 18.05 39.58
N SER A 5 -28.39 17.35 40.29
CA SER A 5 -26.94 17.52 40.16
C SER A 5 -26.42 16.94 38.84
N LEU A 6 -26.74 15.69 38.52
CA LEU A 6 -26.32 14.98 37.30
C LEU A 6 -26.78 15.68 36.01
N VAL A 7 -27.97 16.30 36.02
CA VAL A 7 -28.47 17.06 34.87
C VAL A 7 -27.71 18.38 34.68
N ASN A 8 -27.26 19.01 35.77
CA ASN A 8 -26.46 20.24 35.68
C ASN A 8 -25.03 19.98 35.21
N GLU A 9 -24.42 18.84 35.57
CA GLU A 9 -23.09 18.47 35.09
C GLU A 9 -23.11 18.17 33.59
N SER A 10 -24.04 17.34 33.09
CA SER A 10 -24.08 17.02 31.65
C SER A 10 -24.40 18.23 30.77
N VAL A 11 -25.22 19.18 31.26
CA VAL A 11 -25.52 20.43 30.55
C VAL A 11 -24.32 21.38 30.55
N ASN A 12 -23.56 21.46 31.66
CA ASN A 12 -22.33 22.25 31.69
C ASN A 12 -21.24 21.69 30.76
N GLU A 13 -21.05 20.36 30.71
CA GLU A 13 -20.10 19.74 29.77
C GLU A 13 -20.46 20.05 28.31
N GLN A 14 -21.73 19.88 27.92
CA GLN A 14 -22.19 20.21 26.55
C GLN A 14 -21.99 21.69 26.19
N ILE A 15 -22.24 22.61 27.13
CA ILE A 15 -22.01 24.05 26.93
C ILE A 15 -20.51 24.36 26.79
N ILE A 16 -19.65 23.66 27.55
CA ILE A 16 -18.19 23.82 27.46
C ILE A 16 -17.67 23.28 26.12
N GLU A 17 -18.14 22.12 25.65
CA GLU A 17 -17.74 21.55 24.36
C GLU A 17 -18.15 22.43 23.18
N GLN A 18 -19.40 22.91 23.13
CA GLN A 18 -19.85 23.87 22.12
C GLN A 18 -18.98 25.15 22.12
N SER A 19 -18.66 25.68 23.31
CA SER A 19 -17.80 26.86 23.44
C SER A 19 -16.33 26.61 23.08
N ILE A 20 -15.88 25.35 22.97
CA ILE A 20 -14.54 25.00 22.47
C ILE A 20 -14.56 24.89 20.94
N GLU A 21 -15.58 24.25 20.38
CA GLU A 21 -15.72 24.07 18.93
C GLU A 21 -15.89 25.41 18.20
N GLU A 22 -16.75 26.31 18.69
CA GLU A 22 -16.88 27.69 18.18
C GLU A 22 -15.56 28.48 18.18
N LYS A 23 -14.71 28.26 19.20
CA LYS A 23 -13.38 28.91 19.27
C LYS A 23 -12.40 28.31 18.27
N ARG A 24 -12.42 26.99 18.09
CA ARG A 24 -11.60 26.27 17.11
C ARG A 24 -11.96 26.70 15.67
N GLU A 25 -13.25 26.72 15.33
CA GLU A 25 -13.73 27.22 14.03
C GLU A 25 -13.27 28.66 13.77
N LYS A 26 -13.38 29.53 14.78
CA LYS A 26 -12.93 30.92 14.67
C LYS A 26 -11.42 31.02 14.40
N ILE A 27 -10.59 30.26 15.11
CA ILE A 27 -9.13 30.24 14.90
C ILE A 27 -8.78 29.76 13.48
N LEU A 28 -9.45 28.71 12.98
CA LEU A 28 -9.26 28.25 11.60
C LEU A 28 -9.66 29.32 10.57
N SER A 29 -10.78 30.00 10.80
CA SER A 29 -11.24 31.10 9.94
C SER A 29 -10.26 32.28 9.95
N ASP A 30 -9.78 32.69 11.12
CA ASP A 30 -8.83 33.80 11.28
C ASP A 30 -7.46 33.47 10.61
N LEU A 31 -7.02 32.22 10.64
CA LEU A 31 -5.80 31.76 9.95
C LEU A 31 -5.96 31.67 8.43
N CYS A 32 -7.05 31.08 7.94
CA CYS A 32 -7.32 30.91 6.51
C CYS A 32 -7.54 32.24 5.78
N ASN A 33 -8.11 33.23 6.47
CA ASN A 33 -8.42 34.57 5.94
C ASN A 33 -7.33 35.62 6.25
N ALA A 34 -6.20 35.22 6.84
CA ALA A 34 -5.19 36.16 7.30
C ALA A 34 -4.49 36.92 6.15
N GLU A 35 -4.47 38.25 6.25
CA GLU A 35 -3.72 39.09 5.32
C GLU A 35 -2.19 38.96 5.52
N GLY A 36 -1.44 39.14 4.43
CA GLY A 36 0.00 38.97 4.35
C GLY A 36 0.48 38.84 2.90
N ASP A 37 1.78 38.65 2.70
CA ASP A 37 2.28 38.24 1.39
C ASP A 37 1.91 36.77 1.07
N GLN A 38 2.10 36.38 -0.19
CA GLN A 38 1.67 35.06 -0.68
C GLN A 38 2.34 33.88 0.06
N ALA A 39 3.57 34.06 0.56
CA ALA A 39 4.27 33.05 1.35
C ALA A 39 3.69 32.96 2.77
N THR A 40 3.41 34.10 3.39
CA THR A 40 2.76 34.21 4.70
C THR A 40 1.35 33.63 4.69
N GLN A 41 0.59 33.85 3.62
CA GLN A 41 -0.75 33.28 3.43
C GLN A 41 -0.70 31.75 3.29
N ALA A 42 0.22 31.22 2.46
CA ALA A 42 0.40 29.79 2.30
C ALA A 42 0.80 29.10 3.62
N ALA A 43 1.72 29.71 4.39
CA ALA A 43 2.14 29.19 5.69
C ALA A 43 0.97 29.13 6.70
N LYS A 44 0.14 30.18 6.79
CA LYS A 44 -1.01 30.22 7.70
C LYS A 44 -2.14 29.26 7.30
N GLN A 45 -2.36 29.04 6.00
CA GLN A 45 -3.30 28.02 5.52
C GLN A 45 -2.79 26.60 5.84
N GLN A 46 -1.48 26.36 5.73
CA GLN A 46 -0.86 25.10 6.13
C GLN A 46 -0.93 24.88 7.66
N GLU A 47 -0.78 25.95 8.45
CA GLU A 47 -0.95 25.94 9.91
C GLU A 47 -2.40 25.64 10.33
N ALA A 48 -3.39 26.25 9.67
CA ALA A 48 -4.81 25.95 9.89
C ALA A 48 -5.12 24.47 9.64
N TYR A 49 -4.63 23.91 8.52
CA TYR A 49 -4.79 22.49 8.20
C TYR A 49 -4.16 21.56 9.26
N ARG A 50 -3.00 21.94 9.83
CA ARG A 50 -2.36 21.19 10.92
C ARG A 50 -3.20 21.22 12.21
N LEU A 51 -3.70 22.39 12.60
CA LEU A 51 -4.54 22.54 13.81
C LEU A 51 -5.86 21.79 13.69
N GLU A 52 -6.53 21.86 12.52
CA GLU A 52 -7.75 21.10 12.26
C GLU A 52 -7.53 19.58 12.41
N LYS A 53 -6.40 19.07 11.90
CA LYS A 53 -6.01 17.66 12.01
C LYS A 53 -5.72 17.25 13.47
N GLN A 54 -5.00 18.10 14.22
CA GLN A 54 -4.70 17.84 15.64
C GLN A 54 -5.96 17.80 16.49
N TRP A 55 -6.87 18.77 16.34
CA TRP A 55 -8.08 18.85 17.15
C TRP A 55 -9.04 17.68 16.90
N LYS A 56 -9.16 17.21 15.66
CA LYS A 56 -9.91 15.97 15.34
C LYS A 56 -9.33 14.74 16.04
N GLN A 57 -8.02 14.69 16.27
CA GLN A 57 -7.36 13.62 17.00
C GLN A 57 -7.58 13.73 18.53
N GLU A 58 -7.52 14.94 19.09
CA GLU A 58 -7.86 15.19 20.51
C GLU A 58 -9.32 14.84 20.84
N ASP A 59 -10.25 15.10 19.91
CA ASP A 59 -11.67 14.81 20.10
C ASP A 59 -11.99 13.32 19.91
N GLN A 60 -11.16 12.59 19.14
CA GLN A 60 -11.20 11.14 19.09
C GLN A 60 -10.72 10.56 20.44
N GLU A 61 -9.54 10.96 20.93
CA GLU A 61 -9.00 10.50 22.22
C GLU A 61 -9.92 10.75 23.42
N LYS A 62 -10.78 11.78 23.36
CA LYS A 62 -11.83 12.02 24.36
C LYS A 62 -12.96 10.99 24.28
N LYS A 63 -13.42 10.63 23.07
CA LYS A 63 -14.44 9.60 22.86
C LYS A 63 -13.92 8.23 23.29
N ASP A 64 -12.66 7.93 23.00
CA ASP A 64 -12.02 6.67 23.37
C ASP A 64 -11.99 6.49 24.90
N LYS A 65 -11.76 7.57 25.66
CA LYS A 65 -11.80 7.61 27.13
C LYS A 65 -13.22 7.47 27.73
N ALA A 66 -14.29 7.70 26.96
CA ALA A 66 -15.66 7.70 27.47
C ALA A 66 -16.25 6.30 27.70
N ASN A 67 -15.73 5.24 27.05
CA ASN A 67 -16.07 3.85 27.38
C ASN A 67 -14.91 2.88 27.02
N PRO A 68 -13.94 2.65 27.91
CA PRO A 68 -12.73 1.88 27.60
C PRO A 68 -12.98 0.39 27.25
N ASN A 69 -14.18 -0.14 27.52
CA ASN A 69 -14.57 -1.53 27.26
C ASN A 69 -15.39 -1.72 25.96
N SER A 70 -15.52 -0.70 25.10
CA SER A 70 -16.09 -0.88 23.75
C SER A 70 -15.16 -1.74 22.87
N LEU A 71 -15.74 -2.47 21.91
CA LEU A 71 -14.93 -3.29 21.00
C LEU A 71 -14.08 -2.44 20.04
N ASP A 72 -14.54 -1.23 19.73
CA ASP A 72 -13.82 -0.26 18.89
C ASP A 72 -12.49 0.11 19.56
N ASN A 73 -12.53 0.42 20.86
CA ASN A 73 -11.36 0.60 21.71
C ASN A 73 -10.49 -0.65 21.86
N ILE A 74 -10.99 -1.85 21.56
CA ILE A 74 -10.23 -3.11 21.57
C ILE A 74 -9.56 -3.34 20.19
N ILE A 75 -10.23 -3.00 19.08
CA ILE A 75 -9.67 -3.06 17.72
C ILE A 75 -8.57 -2.00 17.55
N GLU A 76 -8.81 -0.77 18.02
CA GLU A 76 -7.79 0.28 18.01
C GLU A 76 -6.62 -0.08 18.93
N ARG A 77 -6.88 -0.61 20.14
CA ARG A 77 -5.82 -1.21 20.97
C ARG A 77 -5.05 -2.30 20.24
N TYR A 78 -5.69 -3.17 19.45
CA TYR A 78 -5.00 -4.21 18.66
C TYR A 78 -4.15 -3.62 17.53
N VAL A 79 -4.57 -2.54 16.87
CA VAL A 79 -3.76 -1.84 15.87
C VAL A 79 -2.57 -1.11 16.52
N ILE A 80 -2.80 -0.43 17.65
CA ILE A 80 -1.76 0.22 18.46
C ILE A 80 -0.76 -0.82 19.00
N GLN A 81 -1.24 -1.98 19.44
CA GLN A 81 -0.41 -3.06 19.99
C GLN A 81 0.42 -3.75 18.90
N ASN A 82 -0.14 -4.02 17.72
CA ASN A 82 0.66 -4.48 16.57
C ASN A 82 1.73 -3.45 16.16
N ARG A 83 1.42 -2.15 16.22
CA ARG A 83 2.42 -1.09 15.99
C ARG A 83 3.50 -1.11 17.09
N ALA A 84 3.13 -1.24 18.36
CA ALA A 84 4.08 -1.36 19.48
C ALA A 84 4.99 -2.60 19.33
N ASP A 85 4.44 -3.73 18.91
CA ASP A 85 5.19 -4.96 18.62
C ASP A 85 6.19 -4.76 17.46
N ILE A 86 5.87 -3.93 16.46
CA ILE A 86 6.83 -3.56 15.39
C ILE A 86 7.91 -2.62 15.94
N GLN A 87 7.55 -1.65 16.78
CA GLN A 87 8.50 -0.70 17.38
C GLN A 87 9.54 -1.40 18.26
N THR A 88 9.18 -2.47 18.97
CA THR A 88 10.12 -3.24 19.81
C THR A 88 11.06 -4.16 19.02
N LYS A 89 10.75 -4.52 17.77
CA LYS A 89 11.59 -5.39 16.94
C LYS A 89 12.79 -4.62 16.38
N SER A 90 13.97 -5.22 16.50
CA SER A 90 15.19 -4.67 15.92
C SER A 90 15.18 -4.78 14.40
N ILE A 91 15.94 -3.92 13.70
CA ILE A 91 16.07 -4.02 12.24
C ILE A 91 16.53 -5.42 11.83
N SER A 92 17.47 -6.03 12.55
CA SER A 92 18.01 -7.37 12.23
C SER A 92 16.96 -8.48 12.26
N GLU A 93 15.97 -8.39 13.17
CA GLU A 93 14.85 -9.33 13.25
C GLU A 93 13.87 -9.13 12.10
N ARG A 94 13.52 -7.88 11.78
CA ARG A 94 12.58 -7.52 10.71
C ARG A 94 13.08 -7.95 9.33
N VAL A 95 14.38 -7.80 9.05
CA VAL A 95 14.97 -8.13 7.75
C VAL A 95 15.48 -9.58 7.64
N LYS A 96 15.26 -10.42 8.67
CA LYS A 96 15.80 -11.79 8.74
C LYS A 96 15.44 -12.67 7.52
N GLY A 97 14.22 -12.55 7.01
CA GLY A 97 13.74 -13.22 5.80
C GLY A 97 14.01 -12.49 4.48
N ALA A 98 14.55 -11.26 4.54
CA ALA A 98 14.68 -10.34 3.41
C ALA A 98 16.10 -10.25 2.80
N TRP A 99 17.06 -11.00 3.33
CA TRP A 99 18.45 -10.97 2.87
C TRP A 99 18.68 -11.70 1.54
N ILE A 100 19.38 -11.05 0.62
CA ILE A 100 19.83 -11.63 -0.65
C ILE A 100 21.34 -11.38 -0.80
N ASP A 101 22.15 -12.43 -0.89
CA ASP A 101 23.60 -12.29 -1.02
C ASP A 101 23.99 -11.61 -2.36
N THR A 102 24.91 -10.63 -2.31
CA THR A 102 25.53 -10.03 -3.51
C THR A 102 26.83 -10.71 -3.86
N VAL A 103 27.17 -10.75 -5.15
CA VAL A 103 28.32 -11.52 -5.63
C VAL A 103 29.30 -10.72 -6.49
N ASN A 104 30.55 -11.18 -6.50
CA ASN A 104 31.65 -10.68 -7.34
C ASN A 104 31.90 -9.16 -7.22
N TYR A 105 31.64 -8.58 -6.05
CA TYR A 105 31.76 -7.14 -5.74
C TYR A 105 30.84 -6.23 -6.57
N THR A 106 29.63 -6.70 -6.88
CA THR A 106 28.62 -5.96 -7.64
C THR A 106 27.37 -5.70 -6.77
N LYS A 107 26.50 -4.77 -7.19
CA LYS A 107 25.14 -4.59 -6.60
C LYS A 107 24.13 -5.66 -7.07
N ILE A 108 24.60 -6.79 -7.61
CA ILE A 108 23.76 -7.83 -8.22
C ILE A 108 23.62 -9.01 -7.24
N GLY A 109 22.38 -9.37 -6.92
CA GLY A 109 22.06 -10.55 -6.12
C GLY A 109 22.45 -11.85 -6.82
N GLN A 110 22.84 -12.86 -6.03
CA GLN A 110 23.19 -14.19 -6.52
C GLN A 110 22.01 -14.85 -7.26
N LYS A 111 22.27 -15.42 -8.44
CA LYS A 111 21.26 -16.19 -9.18
C LYS A 111 21.16 -17.61 -8.64
N ALA A 112 19.96 -18.19 -8.66
CA ALA A 112 19.73 -19.58 -8.29
C ALA A 112 20.62 -20.53 -9.13
N GLY A 113 21.25 -21.51 -8.47
CA GLY A 113 22.17 -22.47 -9.10
C GLY A 113 23.60 -21.97 -9.34
N GLU A 114 23.86 -20.67 -9.34
CA GLU A 114 25.22 -20.13 -9.50
C GLU A 114 25.94 -20.02 -8.13
N LYS A 115 27.07 -20.70 -7.94
CA LYS A 115 27.98 -20.42 -6.81
C LYS A 115 29.05 -19.42 -7.24
N LYS A 116 28.98 -18.20 -6.70
CA LYS A 116 29.93 -17.10 -6.93
C LYS A 116 30.47 -16.62 -5.57
N GLN A 117 31.55 -15.82 -5.59
CA GLN A 117 32.07 -15.24 -4.35
C GLN A 117 31.04 -14.24 -3.79
N VAL A 118 30.48 -14.53 -2.62
CA VAL A 118 29.63 -13.59 -1.88
C VAL A 118 30.50 -12.44 -1.36
N THR A 119 30.03 -11.22 -1.57
CA THR A 119 30.77 -9.98 -1.28
C THR A 119 29.95 -8.96 -0.49
N GLY A 120 28.72 -9.31 -0.12
CA GLY A 120 27.79 -8.44 0.60
C GLY A 120 26.37 -8.97 0.54
N LYS A 121 25.39 -8.12 0.86
CA LYS A 121 23.96 -8.44 0.85
C LYS A 121 23.09 -7.27 0.41
N LEU A 122 21.94 -7.58 -0.17
CA LEU A 122 20.80 -6.68 -0.36
C LEU A 122 19.74 -7.01 0.69
N ILE A 123 18.94 -6.02 1.06
CA ILE A 123 17.67 -6.19 1.75
C ILE A 123 16.58 -5.95 0.69
N ASP A 124 15.75 -6.95 0.40
CA ASP A 124 14.54 -6.74 -0.40
C ASP A 124 13.43 -6.27 0.55
N LEU A 125 13.11 -4.98 0.58
CA LEU A 125 12.10 -4.42 1.51
C LEU A 125 10.73 -5.09 1.34
N THR A 126 10.48 -5.67 0.17
CA THR A 126 9.30 -6.44 -0.20
C THR A 126 9.20 -7.82 0.48
N LEU A 127 10.29 -8.29 1.09
CA LEU A 127 10.34 -9.53 1.88
C LEU A 127 10.27 -9.26 3.40
N VAL A 128 10.24 -8.00 3.83
CA VAL A 128 10.09 -7.65 5.25
C VAL A 128 8.65 -7.95 5.68
N GLU A 129 8.47 -8.80 6.69
CA GLU A 129 7.16 -9.36 7.04
C GLU A 129 6.18 -8.30 7.55
N ASP A 130 6.65 -7.34 8.34
CA ASP A 130 5.83 -6.22 8.85
C ASP A 130 5.42 -5.22 7.76
N GLY A 131 6.14 -5.17 6.64
CA GLY A 131 5.87 -4.25 5.53
C GLY A 131 6.06 -2.76 5.83
N ASP A 132 6.49 -2.40 7.04
CA ASP A 132 6.56 -1.02 7.54
C ASP A 132 7.99 -0.46 7.54
N LEU A 133 9.02 -1.30 7.31
CA LEU A 133 10.40 -0.81 7.24
C LEU A 133 10.64 0.04 5.98
N CYS A 134 10.96 1.31 6.18
CA CYS A 134 11.30 2.27 5.16
C CYS A 134 12.80 2.61 5.21
N MET A 135 13.39 2.90 4.05
CA MET A 135 14.76 3.41 3.93
C MET A 135 14.78 4.68 3.08
N ILE A 136 15.41 5.72 3.61
CA ILE A 136 15.72 6.99 2.94
C ILE A 136 17.17 6.90 2.47
N ASP A 137 17.45 7.19 1.20
CA ASP A 137 18.80 7.29 0.63
C ASP A 137 19.13 8.76 0.35
N PHE A 138 20.24 9.24 0.90
CA PHE A 138 20.76 10.58 0.68
C PHE A 138 21.99 10.49 -0.22
N ASP A 139 21.78 10.72 -1.52
CA ASP A 139 22.81 10.75 -2.55
C ASP A 139 23.50 12.12 -2.53
N ILE A 140 24.68 12.17 -1.90
CA ILE A 140 25.50 13.40 -1.80
C ILE A 140 26.32 13.59 -3.08
N ASN A 141 26.44 14.83 -3.54
CA ASN A 141 27.20 15.21 -4.73
C ASN A 141 28.69 14.76 -4.66
N LYS A 142 28.98 13.62 -5.31
CA LYS A 142 30.31 12.98 -5.40
C LYS A 142 31.42 13.79 -6.09
N ASN A 143 31.11 14.96 -6.65
CA ASN A 143 32.10 15.86 -7.24
C ASN A 143 32.72 16.81 -6.20
N LEU A 144 32.18 16.86 -4.97
CA LEU A 144 32.72 17.65 -3.87
C LEU A 144 34.00 17.03 -3.28
N PRO A 145 34.86 17.82 -2.61
CA PRO A 145 35.94 17.30 -1.78
C PRO A 145 35.43 16.34 -0.70
N LYS A 146 36.22 15.34 -0.35
CA LYS A 146 35.80 14.28 0.61
C LYS A 146 35.41 14.87 1.96
N GLU A 147 36.17 15.86 2.42
CA GLU A 147 35.94 16.59 3.67
C GLU A 147 34.55 17.25 3.67
N LYS A 148 34.12 17.79 2.52
CA LYS A 148 32.82 18.43 2.36
C LYS A 148 31.68 17.41 2.26
N ILE A 149 31.92 16.24 1.66
CA ILE A 149 30.95 15.13 1.66
C ILE A 149 30.76 14.58 3.08
N ASP A 150 31.85 14.40 3.83
CA ASP A 150 31.79 13.95 5.22
C ASP A 150 31.12 15.01 6.13
N GLU A 151 31.35 16.31 5.92
CA GLU A 151 30.63 17.42 6.59
C GLU A 151 29.12 17.40 6.28
N ILE A 152 28.73 17.30 5.00
CA ILE A 152 27.31 17.26 4.60
C ILE A 152 26.62 16.04 5.21
N ARG A 153 27.27 14.87 5.19
CA ARG A 153 26.74 13.64 5.80
C ARG A 153 26.53 13.79 7.30
N GLN A 154 27.45 14.47 7.99
CA GLN A 154 27.30 14.75 9.42
C GLN A 154 26.16 15.74 9.69
N ASN A 155 26.02 16.79 8.87
CA ASN A 155 24.91 17.76 8.98
C ASN A 155 23.53 17.10 8.75
N ILE A 156 23.43 16.11 7.86
CA ILE A 156 22.18 15.32 7.69
C ILE A 156 21.85 14.57 8.98
N ILE A 157 22.84 13.92 9.61
CA ILE A 157 22.66 13.16 10.85
C ILE A 157 22.29 14.07 12.02
N ASP A 158 22.94 15.22 12.15
CA ASP A 158 22.79 16.11 13.32
C ASP A 158 21.58 17.04 13.24
N TYR A 159 21.13 17.41 12.04
CA TYR A 159 20.10 18.45 11.85
C TYR A 159 18.86 18.00 11.06
N MET A 160 18.96 16.97 10.21
CA MET A 160 17.81 16.50 9.41
C MET A 160 17.14 15.25 10.00
N LEU A 161 17.87 14.44 10.77
CA LEU A 161 17.34 13.19 11.31
C LEU A 161 17.11 13.31 12.83
N PRO A 162 15.91 12.99 13.35
CA PRO A 162 15.72 12.82 14.79
C PRO A 162 16.51 11.62 15.35
N ALA A 163 16.37 11.34 16.64
CA ALA A 163 16.93 10.13 17.24
C ALA A 163 16.30 8.84 16.66
N ASN A 164 16.95 7.70 16.87
CA ASN A 164 16.50 6.35 16.53
C ASN A 164 16.36 6.04 15.02
N PHE A 165 17.48 6.02 14.29
CA PHE A 165 17.57 5.45 12.94
C PHE A 165 18.57 4.30 12.89
N GLY A 166 18.36 3.34 12.01
CA GLY A 166 19.48 2.55 11.50
C GLY A 166 20.27 3.37 10.48
N LEU A 167 21.57 3.62 10.70
CA LEU A 167 22.39 4.44 9.81
C LEU A 167 23.51 3.64 9.12
N VAL A 168 23.60 3.74 7.79
CA VAL A 168 24.65 3.08 6.98
C VAL A 168 25.26 4.09 6.00
N LYS A 169 26.58 4.30 6.06
CA LYS A 169 27.34 5.04 5.06
C LYS A 169 27.36 4.26 3.75
N THR A 170 27.05 4.90 2.62
CA THR A 170 27.06 4.25 1.31
C THR A 170 28.44 4.23 0.67
N CYS A 171 28.64 3.40 -0.37
CA CYS A 171 29.93 3.24 -1.04
C CYS A 171 30.53 4.54 -1.58
N HIS A 172 29.70 5.52 -1.97
CA HIS A 172 30.14 6.83 -2.46
C HIS A 172 30.01 7.94 -1.39
N SER A 173 29.98 7.55 -0.11
CA SER A 173 29.89 8.42 1.08
C SER A 173 28.59 9.21 1.26
N GLY A 174 27.50 8.78 0.61
CA GLY A 174 26.13 9.15 0.99
C GLY A 174 25.65 8.39 2.25
N LEU A 175 24.34 8.41 2.51
CA LEU A 175 23.74 7.85 3.72
C LEU A 175 22.43 7.11 3.43
N HIS A 176 22.33 5.84 3.86
CA HIS A 176 21.03 5.19 4.06
C HIS A 176 20.57 5.41 5.51
N ALA A 177 19.32 5.85 5.70
CA ALA A 177 18.66 5.96 7.00
C ALA A 177 17.39 5.09 7.03
N TYR A 178 17.31 4.17 8.00
CA TYR A 178 16.21 3.22 8.15
C TYR A 178 15.23 3.68 9.24
N CYS A 179 13.94 3.71 8.90
CA CYS A 179 12.84 4.30 9.67
C CYS A 179 11.54 3.48 9.51
N ASN A 180 10.50 3.81 10.27
CA ASN A 180 9.17 3.23 10.13
C ASN A 180 8.32 4.04 9.14
N GLN A 181 7.56 3.39 8.26
CA GLN A 181 6.61 4.05 7.38
C GLN A 181 5.41 4.61 8.17
N ASN A 182 4.96 3.89 9.20
CA ASN A 182 3.79 4.21 10.03
C ASN A 182 2.54 4.54 9.19
N GLY A 183 2.31 3.76 8.13
CA GLY A 183 1.15 3.92 7.23
C GLY A 183 1.17 5.14 6.30
N TYR A 184 2.24 5.94 6.27
CA TYR A 184 2.38 7.08 5.35
C TYR A 184 2.30 6.63 3.88
N ARG A 185 1.41 7.24 3.07
CA ARG A 185 1.06 6.71 1.74
C ARG A 185 1.89 7.33 0.61
N LEU A 186 2.95 6.63 0.21
CA LEU A 186 3.80 7.05 -0.91
C LEU A 186 3.20 6.66 -2.28
N PRO A 187 3.48 7.42 -3.35
CA PRO A 187 2.97 7.12 -4.69
C PRO A 187 3.52 5.82 -5.30
N ASN A 188 4.74 5.39 -4.93
CA ASN A 188 5.41 4.18 -5.44
C ASN A 188 6.32 3.55 -4.36
N ASN A 189 6.67 2.27 -4.52
CA ASN A 189 7.67 1.59 -3.65
C ASN A 189 9.06 2.26 -3.67
N ARG A 190 9.38 2.98 -4.75
CA ARG A 190 10.65 3.66 -4.99
C ARG A 190 10.32 5.09 -5.45
N CYS A 191 10.45 6.05 -4.54
CA CYS A 191 10.23 7.47 -4.81
C CYS A 191 11.60 8.13 -5.07
N ILE A 192 12.02 8.07 -6.34
CA ILE A 192 13.33 8.54 -6.80
C ILE A 192 13.32 10.07 -6.95
N LYS A 193 14.33 10.75 -6.41
CA LYS A 193 14.51 12.20 -6.39
C LYS A 193 13.26 12.94 -5.91
N CYS A 194 12.64 12.41 -4.86
CA CYS A 194 11.44 12.98 -4.27
C CYS A 194 11.71 14.33 -3.58
N ILE A 195 12.95 14.57 -3.15
CA ILE A 195 13.46 15.88 -2.71
C ILE A 195 14.82 16.08 -3.40
N VAL A 196 15.07 17.29 -3.90
CA VAL A 196 16.34 17.68 -4.52
C VAL A 196 16.82 18.98 -3.89
N LEU A 197 18.03 18.97 -3.35
CA LEU A 197 18.75 20.09 -2.77
C LEU A 197 20.10 20.26 -3.53
N ASP A 198 20.74 21.43 -3.44
CA ASP A 198 21.93 21.80 -4.23
C ASP A 198 23.04 20.73 -4.32
N ASN A 199 23.23 19.95 -3.25
CA ASN A 199 24.26 18.91 -3.16
C ASN A 199 23.75 17.55 -2.63
N ILE A 200 22.43 17.37 -2.51
CA ILE A 200 21.80 16.18 -1.94
C ILE A 200 20.55 15.84 -2.76
N GLU A 201 20.52 14.64 -3.32
CA GLU A 201 19.30 14.04 -3.88
C GLU A 201 18.75 13.03 -2.87
N ILE A 202 17.44 13.05 -2.60
CA ILE A 202 16.81 12.15 -1.62
C ILE A 202 15.83 11.21 -2.33
N ASP A 203 16.09 9.91 -2.19
CA ASP A 203 15.21 8.83 -2.61
C ASP A 203 14.55 8.18 -1.37
N ILE A 204 13.29 7.77 -1.48
CA ILE A 204 12.58 7.06 -0.40
C ILE A 204 12.07 5.70 -0.90
N PHE A 205 12.35 4.65 -0.13
CA PHE A 205 12.05 3.26 -0.47
C PHE A 205 11.23 2.61 0.64
N ALA A 206 10.05 2.09 0.30
CA ALA A 206 9.15 1.40 1.25
C ALA A 206 8.23 0.41 0.51
N GLN A 207 7.54 -0.47 1.24
CA GLN A 207 6.69 -1.51 0.66
C GLN A 207 5.23 -1.03 0.49
N MET A 208 4.94 -0.20 -0.52
CA MET A 208 3.54 0.16 -0.83
C MET A 208 2.77 -1.03 -1.43
N TYR A 209 3.44 -1.82 -2.26
CA TYR A 209 2.88 -2.96 -2.97
C TYR A 209 3.86 -4.14 -2.91
N LYS A 210 3.42 -5.29 -2.38
CA LYS A 210 4.29 -6.47 -2.21
C LYS A 210 4.57 -7.20 -3.53
N HIS A 211 3.57 -7.27 -4.40
CA HIS A 211 3.72 -7.85 -5.73
C HIS A 211 3.94 -6.72 -6.73
N LYS A 212 4.70 -6.99 -7.80
CA LYS A 212 4.52 -6.18 -9.01
C LYS A 212 3.02 -6.19 -9.28
N SER A 213 2.48 -5.04 -9.65
CA SER A 213 1.05 -4.84 -9.93
C SER A 213 0.50 -6.13 -10.54
N PHE A 214 -0.60 -6.67 -9.98
CA PHE A 214 -1.03 -8.09 -10.13
C PHE A 214 -1.13 -8.61 -11.58
N GLU A 215 -0.94 -7.73 -12.57
CA GLU A 215 -0.67 -7.90 -14.01
C GLU A 215 -0.09 -9.24 -14.43
N ASP A 216 0.87 -9.80 -13.68
CA ASP A 216 1.34 -11.18 -13.86
C ASP A 216 0.84 -12.08 -12.72
N ASP A 217 -0.09 -12.99 -13.05
CA ASP A 217 -0.13 -14.37 -12.52
C ASP A 217 -0.74 -14.65 -11.11
N HIS A 218 -1.22 -15.88 -10.86
CA HIS A 218 -1.72 -16.39 -9.55
C HIS A 218 -0.89 -17.58 -9.02
N MET A 219 0.09 -18.04 -9.79
CA MET A 219 1.15 -18.98 -9.43
C MET A 219 2.53 -18.30 -9.41
N GLN A 220 2.72 -17.12 -10.03
CA GLN A 220 3.98 -16.38 -9.96
C GLN A 220 4.02 -15.52 -8.70
N THR A 221 4.88 -15.92 -7.77
CA THR A 221 5.16 -15.24 -6.50
C THR A 221 6.03 -13.98 -6.68
N ASP A 222 5.90 -13.28 -7.81
CA ASP A 222 6.92 -12.33 -8.28
C ASP A 222 6.81 -10.96 -7.59
N LEU A 223 7.62 -10.82 -6.54
CA LEU A 223 7.70 -9.64 -5.70
C LEU A 223 8.17 -8.41 -6.50
N VAL A 224 7.72 -7.20 -6.11
CA VAL A 224 8.42 -5.98 -6.51
C VAL A 224 9.85 -6.11 -6.01
N GLN A 225 10.85 -6.08 -6.89
CA GLN A 225 12.24 -6.01 -6.43
C GLN A 225 12.46 -4.61 -5.84
N ASN A 226 12.38 -4.50 -4.51
CA ASN A 226 12.60 -3.25 -3.79
C ASN A 226 13.88 -3.39 -2.96
N ARG A 227 14.97 -3.65 -3.69
CA ARG A 227 16.26 -4.04 -3.12
C ARG A 227 17.11 -2.82 -2.84
N VAL A 228 17.47 -2.66 -1.56
CA VAL A 228 18.45 -1.69 -1.10
C VAL A 228 19.75 -2.42 -0.73
N VAL A 229 20.89 -1.75 -0.87
CA VAL A 229 22.17 -2.36 -0.50
C VAL A 229 22.32 -2.37 1.03
N GLY A 230 22.53 -3.55 1.60
CA GLY A 230 22.67 -3.74 3.03
C GLY A 230 24.08 -3.43 3.54
N PRO A 231 24.22 -3.19 4.86
CA PRO A 231 25.51 -2.96 5.51
C PRO A 231 26.51 -4.10 5.28
N ASN A 232 27.80 -3.78 5.43
CA ASN A 232 28.95 -4.66 5.23
C ASN A 232 29.15 -5.16 3.78
N THR A 233 28.38 -4.63 2.81
CA THR A 233 28.54 -4.94 1.39
C THR A 233 29.78 -4.28 0.81
N SER A 234 30.63 -5.06 0.14
CA SER A 234 31.80 -4.59 -0.60
C SER A 234 31.52 -4.54 -2.10
N ILE A 235 31.80 -3.39 -2.73
CA ILE A 235 31.66 -3.13 -4.16
C ILE A 235 33.02 -2.78 -4.74
N ARG A 236 33.24 -3.07 -6.02
CA ARG A 236 34.55 -2.88 -6.66
C ARG A 236 34.41 -2.17 -7.99
N GLU A 237 35.00 -1.00 -8.06
CA GLU A 237 34.92 -0.10 -9.22
C GLU A 237 36.33 0.13 -9.79
N THR A 238 36.41 0.44 -11.07
CA THR A 238 37.67 0.80 -11.73
C THR A 238 37.63 2.27 -12.10
N LYS A 239 38.48 3.09 -11.48
CA LYS A 239 38.59 4.53 -11.72
C LYS A 239 40.03 4.83 -12.10
N ASN A 240 40.25 5.50 -13.23
CA ASN A 240 41.59 5.83 -13.75
C ASN A 240 42.54 4.62 -13.83
N ASN A 241 42.03 3.46 -14.28
CA ASN A 241 42.71 2.16 -14.30
C ASN A 241 43.14 1.59 -12.93
N VAL A 242 42.82 2.25 -11.82
CA VAL A 242 42.99 1.74 -10.45
C VAL A 242 41.71 1.03 -10.03
N ARG A 243 41.84 -0.15 -9.42
CA ARG A 243 40.72 -0.96 -8.94
C ARG A 243 40.49 -0.69 -7.45
N GLU A 244 39.47 0.09 -7.14
CA GLU A 244 39.09 0.46 -5.79
C GLU A 244 38.05 -0.53 -5.22
N THR A 245 38.03 -0.74 -3.90
CA THR A 245 37.00 -1.54 -3.23
C THR A 245 36.34 -0.68 -2.16
N LEU A 246 35.10 -0.31 -2.42
CA LEU A 246 34.24 0.53 -1.58
C LEU A 246 33.37 -0.34 -0.69
N LYS A 247 32.88 0.20 0.44
CA LYS A 247 32.05 -0.54 1.39
C LYS A 247 30.82 0.25 1.82
N TYR A 248 29.78 -0.50 2.22
CA TYR A 248 28.66 0.00 3.01
C TYR A 248 28.98 -0.26 4.49
N GLU A 249 29.01 0.77 5.31
CA GLU A 249 29.52 0.71 6.68
C GLU A 249 28.47 1.24 7.66
N THR A 250 28.15 0.47 8.71
CA THR A 250 27.22 0.91 9.76
C THR A 250 27.82 2.07 10.54
N ILE A 251 27.05 3.15 10.71
CA ILE A 251 27.49 4.34 11.47
C ILE A 251 27.18 4.18 12.97
N ASN A 252 26.07 3.50 13.28
CA ASN A 252 25.64 3.17 14.64
C ASN A 252 25.34 1.67 14.77
N ASP A 253 24.73 1.24 15.88
CA ASP A 253 24.33 -0.15 16.11
C ASP A 253 23.07 -0.56 15.31
N TRP A 254 23.14 -0.34 13.99
CA TRP A 254 22.06 -0.51 13.02
C TRP A 254 21.26 -1.80 13.19
N ALA A 255 21.93 -2.91 13.53
CA ALA A 255 21.29 -4.22 13.65
C ALA A 255 20.30 -4.29 14.82
N ASN A 256 20.63 -3.63 15.93
CA ASN A 256 19.88 -3.66 17.19
C ASN A 256 18.97 -2.43 17.36
N MET A 257 18.94 -1.49 16.41
CA MET A 257 18.06 -0.33 16.46
C MET A 257 16.59 -0.77 16.51
N THR A 258 15.89 -0.30 17.55
CA THR A 258 14.45 -0.43 17.78
C THR A 258 13.84 0.97 17.87
N HIS A 259 12.51 1.06 18.02
CA HIS A 259 11.76 2.30 18.23
C HIS A 259 12.11 3.38 17.19
N LEU A 260 12.16 2.97 15.92
CA LEU A 260 12.66 3.82 14.84
C LEU A 260 11.72 5.00 14.62
N ALA A 261 12.30 6.16 14.28
CA ALA A 261 11.53 7.35 13.89
C ALA A 261 10.54 7.05 12.74
N ASN A 262 9.42 7.79 12.69
CA ASN A 262 8.41 7.61 11.66
C ASN A 262 8.65 8.54 10.46
N LEU A 263 8.42 8.03 9.25
CA LEU A 263 8.57 8.75 7.98
C LEU A 263 7.75 10.05 7.95
N ARG A 264 6.52 10.03 8.49
CA ARG A 264 5.66 11.20 8.61
C ARG A 264 6.34 12.33 9.39
N ASP A 265 6.78 12.04 10.62
CA ASP A 265 7.35 13.04 11.53
C ASP A 265 8.61 13.69 10.94
N ILE A 266 9.40 12.89 10.20
CA ILE A 266 10.61 13.33 9.48
C ILE A 266 10.24 14.31 8.36
N LEU A 267 9.33 13.92 7.47
CA LEU A 267 8.91 14.74 6.33
C LEU A 267 8.18 16.02 6.79
N GLU A 268 7.34 15.93 7.83
CA GLU A 268 6.70 17.08 8.46
C GLU A 268 7.74 18.04 9.09
N SER A 269 8.85 17.52 9.66
CA SER A 269 9.95 18.35 10.17
C SER A 269 10.72 19.10 9.08
N TRP A 270 10.77 18.56 7.85
CA TRP A 270 11.37 19.19 6.68
C TRP A 270 10.38 20.10 5.92
N ASN A 271 9.12 20.18 6.40
CA ASN A 271 8.00 20.81 5.71
C ASN A 271 7.77 20.29 4.27
N VAL A 272 7.97 18.98 4.07
CA VAL A 272 7.73 18.28 2.81
C VAL A 272 6.50 17.38 2.98
N ASP A 273 5.56 17.47 2.05
CA ASP A 273 4.50 16.46 1.93
C ASP A 273 4.52 15.83 0.53
N ILE A 274 4.65 14.50 0.52
CA ILE A 274 4.56 13.64 -0.67
C ILE A 274 3.54 12.52 -0.44
N GLU A 275 2.70 12.63 0.59
CA GLU A 275 1.60 11.72 0.85
C GLU A 275 0.53 11.91 -0.22
N ILE A 276 0.12 10.82 -0.87
CA ILE A 276 -1.01 10.88 -1.80
C ILE A 276 -2.33 10.66 -1.06
N PRO A 277 -3.37 11.47 -1.34
CA PRO A 277 -4.70 11.27 -0.77
C PRO A 277 -5.23 9.85 -1.03
N TYR A 278 -6.00 9.30 -0.10
CA TYR A 278 -6.50 7.92 -0.19
C TYR A 278 -7.25 7.64 -1.51
N ALA A 279 -8.09 8.57 -1.96
CA ALA A 279 -8.81 8.46 -3.22
C ALA A 279 -7.89 8.44 -4.45
N GLU A 280 -6.72 9.10 -4.40
CA GLU A 280 -5.71 9.05 -5.45
C GLU A 280 -4.90 7.74 -5.39
N PHE A 281 -4.55 7.27 -4.19
CA PHE A 281 -3.93 5.97 -3.97
C PHE A 281 -4.77 4.83 -4.55
N GLU A 282 -6.07 4.79 -4.25
CA GLU A 282 -6.98 3.79 -4.81
C GLU A 282 -7.15 3.95 -6.33
N LYS A 283 -7.24 5.18 -6.84
CA LYS A 283 -7.25 5.43 -8.31
C LYS A 283 -5.98 4.93 -9.00
N LEU A 284 -4.81 5.08 -8.40
CA LEU A 284 -3.53 4.57 -8.93
C LEU A 284 -3.47 3.03 -8.87
N LYS A 285 -3.87 2.43 -7.75
CA LYS A 285 -4.01 0.98 -7.56
C LYS A 285 -4.96 0.36 -8.60
N ILE A 286 -6.12 0.97 -8.82
CA ILE A 286 -7.09 0.60 -9.85
C ILE A 286 -6.52 0.78 -11.27
N THR A 287 -5.83 1.89 -11.55
CA THR A 287 -5.22 2.14 -12.87
C THR A 287 -4.11 1.12 -13.20
N ARG A 288 -3.34 0.69 -12.20
CA ARG A 288 -2.36 -0.41 -12.27
C ARG A 288 -2.99 -1.80 -12.28
N ALA A 289 -4.30 -1.92 -12.10
CA ALA A 289 -5.04 -3.17 -12.21
C ALA A 289 -5.73 -3.30 -13.57
N PHE A 290 -6.18 -2.18 -14.17
CA PHE A 290 -6.69 -2.17 -15.56
C PHE A 290 -5.60 -2.29 -16.64
N GLY A 291 -4.32 -2.13 -16.28
CA GLY A 291 -3.18 -2.41 -17.17
C GLY A 291 -2.85 -3.89 -17.31
N GLN A 292 -3.41 -4.75 -16.44
CA GLN A 292 -3.16 -6.20 -16.32
C GLN A 292 -3.48 -6.97 -17.60
N GLN A 293 -2.47 -7.62 -18.17
CA GLN A 293 -2.55 -8.27 -19.48
C GLN A 293 -1.88 -9.66 -19.51
N THR A 294 -1.38 -10.17 -18.38
CA THR A 294 -0.67 -11.46 -18.27
C THR A 294 -1.30 -12.37 -17.18
N THR A 295 -1.05 -13.67 -17.27
CA THR A 295 -1.88 -14.76 -16.67
C THR A 295 -1.12 -15.68 -15.71
N ASN A 296 -1.83 -16.73 -15.26
CA ASN A 296 -1.59 -17.58 -14.09
C ASN A 296 -0.65 -18.81 -14.14
N ASP A 297 0.24 -19.09 -15.11
CA ASP A 297 0.19 -18.83 -16.55
C ASP A 297 1.56 -18.42 -17.12
N GLY A 298 2.04 -17.21 -16.80
CA GLY A 298 3.14 -16.53 -17.50
C GLY A 298 2.86 -16.22 -18.97
N THR A 299 1.62 -16.43 -19.42
CA THR A 299 1.15 -16.14 -20.78
C THR A 299 0.37 -14.83 -20.82
N ILE A 300 0.00 -14.38 -22.02
CA ILE A 300 -0.78 -13.15 -22.19
C ILE A 300 -2.26 -13.52 -22.16
N ASP A 301 -3.02 -12.80 -21.34
CA ASP A 301 -4.43 -13.06 -21.10
C ASP A 301 -5.20 -12.94 -22.41
N LYS A 302 -6.17 -13.82 -22.67
CA LYS A 302 -6.92 -13.72 -23.93
C LYS A 302 -7.82 -12.49 -23.85
N MET A 303 -7.62 -11.56 -24.77
CA MET A 303 -8.55 -10.46 -24.98
C MET A 303 -9.89 -11.06 -25.42
N ASP A 304 -10.96 -10.69 -24.72
CA ASP A 304 -12.33 -11.05 -25.05
C ASP A 304 -12.80 -10.39 -26.34
N ASP A 305 -13.81 -10.97 -26.97
CA ASP A 305 -14.29 -10.54 -28.29
C ASP A 305 -14.92 -9.14 -28.29
N GLU A 306 -15.52 -8.71 -27.17
CA GLU A 306 -16.12 -7.36 -27.04
C GLU A 306 -15.03 -6.28 -27.02
N LEU A 307 -13.98 -6.47 -26.20
CA LEU A 307 -12.82 -5.59 -26.17
C LEU A 307 -11.98 -5.68 -27.45
N ALA A 308 -11.85 -6.86 -28.06
CA ALA A 308 -11.12 -7.05 -29.31
C ALA A 308 -11.80 -6.33 -30.48
N GLN A 309 -13.13 -6.44 -30.59
CA GLN A 309 -13.90 -5.72 -31.60
C GLN A 309 -13.81 -4.21 -31.38
N ALA A 310 -13.99 -3.73 -30.15
CA ALA A 310 -13.81 -2.32 -29.82
C ALA A 310 -12.40 -1.81 -30.13
N CYS A 311 -11.36 -2.63 -29.92
CA CYS A 311 -10.00 -2.28 -30.35
C CYS A 311 -9.91 -2.13 -31.88
N VAL A 312 -10.44 -3.07 -32.66
CA VAL A 312 -10.46 -3.03 -34.13
C VAL A 312 -11.25 -1.85 -34.68
N ASP A 313 -12.37 -1.49 -34.06
CA ASP A 313 -13.21 -0.33 -34.44
C ASP A 313 -12.58 1.02 -34.07
N GLY A 314 -11.65 1.00 -33.12
CA GLY A 314 -10.82 2.14 -32.70
C GLY A 314 -9.60 2.40 -33.59
N LEU A 315 -9.14 1.40 -34.35
CA LEU A 315 -8.00 1.49 -35.29
C LEU A 315 -8.38 2.23 -36.58
N LYS A 316 -8.70 3.52 -36.43
CA LYS A 316 -9.04 4.46 -37.50
C LYS A 316 -8.40 5.81 -37.26
N ASN A 317 -8.15 6.54 -38.35
CA ASN A 317 -7.54 7.86 -38.39
C ASN A 317 -6.12 7.94 -37.79
N LEU A 318 -5.42 6.81 -37.65
CA LEU A 318 -4.03 6.77 -37.19
C LEU A 318 -3.06 7.05 -38.34
N THR A 319 -1.94 7.70 -38.04
CA THR A 319 -0.77 7.73 -38.93
C THR A 319 0.16 6.58 -38.56
N ILE A 320 0.46 5.70 -39.51
CA ILE A 320 1.21 4.46 -39.25
C ILE A 320 2.60 4.49 -39.91
N HIS A 321 3.61 4.28 -39.08
CA HIS A 321 5.03 4.43 -39.37
C HIS A 321 5.69 3.06 -39.58
N ASN A 322 6.83 3.03 -40.29
CA ASN A 322 7.53 1.78 -40.58
C ASN A 322 8.32 1.24 -39.37
N TYR A 323 9.08 2.11 -38.71
CA TYR A 323 10.03 1.72 -37.68
C TYR A 323 9.40 1.79 -36.28
N PRO A 324 9.78 0.89 -35.36
CA PRO A 324 9.30 0.95 -33.98
C PRO A 324 9.96 2.12 -33.23
N GLN A 325 9.15 3.09 -32.86
CA GLN A 325 9.44 4.07 -31.80
C GLN A 325 8.71 3.66 -30.52
N PRO A 326 8.98 4.29 -29.36
CA PRO A 326 8.12 4.16 -28.19
C PRO A 326 6.66 4.46 -28.58
N ILE A 327 5.72 3.59 -28.18
CA ILE A 327 4.31 3.65 -28.63
C ILE A 327 3.64 4.98 -28.23
N ALA A 328 4.13 5.68 -27.22
CA ALA A 328 3.63 7.01 -26.85
C ALA A 328 4.02 8.12 -27.85
N MET A 329 4.98 7.88 -28.75
CA MET A 329 5.45 8.85 -29.76
C MET A 329 4.83 8.59 -31.13
N GLU A 330 4.91 7.37 -31.66
CA GLU A 330 4.41 7.01 -32.99
C GLU A 330 3.81 5.59 -33.01
N VAL A 331 2.81 5.37 -33.86
CA VAL A 331 2.24 4.04 -34.11
C VAL A 331 3.03 3.36 -35.24
N SER A 332 3.59 2.17 -34.98
CA SER A 332 4.32 1.40 -36.00
C SER A 332 3.46 0.27 -36.59
N LEU A 333 3.71 -0.10 -37.85
CA LEU A 333 3.10 -1.28 -38.49
C LEU A 333 3.27 -2.54 -37.65
N LEU A 334 4.48 -2.77 -37.12
CA LEU A 334 4.78 -3.93 -36.30
C LEU A 334 3.89 -3.97 -35.05
N SER A 335 3.73 -2.83 -34.35
CA SER A 335 2.84 -2.76 -33.18
C SER A 335 1.37 -2.99 -33.53
N VAL A 336 0.89 -2.50 -34.68
CA VAL A 336 -0.50 -2.72 -35.12
C VAL A 336 -0.74 -4.19 -35.48
N PHE A 337 0.15 -4.80 -36.27
CA PHE A 337 0.01 -6.20 -36.67
C PHE A 337 0.21 -7.16 -35.49
N SER A 338 1.21 -6.95 -34.63
CA SER A 338 1.35 -7.73 -33.39
C SER A 338 0.07 -7.68 -32.55
N GLY A 339 -0.62 -6.53 -32.52
CA GLY A 339 -1.94 -6.41 -31.94
C GLY A 339 -3.00 -7.27 -32.61
N ILE A 340 -3.24 -7.05 -33.89
CA ILE A 340 -4.30 -7.75 -34.62
C ILE A 340 -4.07 -9.28 -34.64
N TYR A 341 -2.84 -9.75 -34.85
CA TYR A 341 -2.51 -11.17 -34.80
C TYR A 341 -2.63 -11.80 -33.41
N GLY A 342 -2.63 -10.99 -32.34
CA GLY A 342 -2.94 -11.47 -30.99
C GLY A 342 -4.42 -11.72 -30.73
N ILE A 343 -5.32 -11.28 -31.61
CA ILE A 343 -6.77 -11.49 -31.46
C ILE A 343 -7.09 -12.96 -31.78
N ALA A 344 -7.68 -13.65 -30.80
CA ALA A 344 -8.02 -15.07 -30.92
C ALA A 344 -9.15 -15.31 -31.95
N ASN A 345 -10.21 -14.51 -31.89
CA ASN A 345 -11.34 -14.60 -32.83
C ASN A 345 -10.90 -14.25 -34.26
N GLU A 346 -11.07 -15.19 -35.18
CA GLU A 346 -10.55 -15.09 -36.54
C GLU A 346 -11.30 -14.06 -37.39
N GLN A 347 -12.59 -13.84 -37.13
CA GLN A 347 -13.41 -12.86 -37.85
C GLN A 347 -12.98 -11.44 -37.45
N ILE A 348 -12.83 -11.19 -36.15
CA ILE A 348 -12.35 -9.89 -35.63
C ILE A 348 -10.91 -9.63 -36.11
N ARG A 349 -10.04 -10.64 -36.09
CA ARG A 349 -8.68 -10.57 -36.62
C ARG A 349 -8.66 -10.24 -38.11
N GLY A 350 -9.47 -10.92 -38.92
CA GLY A 350 -9.62 -10.65 -40.36
C GLY A 350 -10.07 -9.22 -40.63
N GLN A 351 -11.13 -8.77 -39.96
CA GLN A 351 -11.62 -7.40 -40.07
C GLN A 351 -10.56 -6.37 -39.66
N GLY A 352 -9.80 -6.64 -38.60
CA GLY A 352 -8.67 -5.82 -38.16
C GLY A 352 -7.62 -5.64 -39.24
N LEU A 353 -7.21 -6.72 -39.93
CA LEU A 353 -6.20 -6.67 -41.00
C LEU A 353 -6.69 -5.88 -42.22
N GLU A 354 -7.96 -5.99 -42.59
CA GLU A 354 -8.57 -5.17 -43.65
C GLU A 354 -8.65 -3.69 -43.25
N ASN A 355 -8.97 -3.41 -41.99
CA ASN A 355 -9.15 -2.06 -41.46
C ASN A 355 -7.85 -1.24 -41.49
N VAL A 356 -6.68 -1.87 -41.37
CA VAL A 356 -5.37 -1.16 -41.31
C VAL A 356 -5.20 -0.18 -42.48
N ARG A 357 -5.29 -0.66 -43.72
CA ARG A 357 -5.17 0.21 -44.92
C ARG A 357 -6.45 0.99 -45.24
N LYS A 358 -7.61 0.51 -44.82
CA LYS A 358 -8.91 1.09 -45.18
C LYS A 358 -9.24 2.35 -44.39
N PHE A 359 -8.82 2.42 -43.12
CA PHE A 359 -9.21 3.48 -42.19
C PHE A 359 -8.04 4.27 -41.59
N ASN A 360 -6.79 4.00 -41.97
CA ASN A 360 -5.60 4.68 -41.45
C ASN A 360 -4.68 5.16 -42.57
N THR A 361 -3.83 6.14 -42.28
CA THR A 361 -2.85 6.69 -43.24
C THR A 361 -1.49 6.06 -43.00
N LEU A 362 -0.97 5.35 -43.99
CA LEU A 362 0.36 4.76 -43.93
C LEU A 362 1.40 5.73 -44.51
N THR A 363 2.52 5.89 -43.82
CA THR A 363 3.68 6.60 -44.39
C THR A 363 4.22 5.86 -45.63
N PRO A 364 4.87 6.53 -46.61
CA PRO A 364 5.37 5.86 -47.81
C PRO A 364 6.33 4.69 -47.52
N ASN A 365 7.12 4.80 -46.45
CA ASN A 365 8.00 3.73 -45.98
C ASN A 365 7.23 2.59 -45.29
N ALA A 366 6.11 2.88 -44.61
CA ALA A 366 5.24 1.83 -44.07
C ALA A 366 4.59 1.05 -45.23
N GLU A 367 4.01 1.76 -46.20
CA GLU A 367 3.34 1.16 -47.36
C GLU A 367 4.25 0.20 -48.13
N LYS A 368 5.51 0.62 -48.38
CA LYS A 368 6.54 -0.22 -49.03
C LYS A 368 6.88 -1.52 -48.27
N ASN A 369 6.83 -1.49 -46.93
CA ASN A 369 7.22 -2.62 -46.08
C ASN A 369 6.03 -3.41 -45.51
N TYR A 370 4.79 -3.08 -45.90
CA TYR A 370 3.56 -3.63 -45.35
C TYR A 370 3.57 -5.16 -45.25
N SER A 371 3.85 -5.85 -46.36
CA SER A 371 3.84 -7.32 -46.42
C SER A 371 4.92 -7.97 -45.55
N GLN A 372 6.06 -7.30 -45.35
CA GLN A 372 7.12 -7.77 -44.46
C GLN A 372 6.72 -7.59 -42.99
N ALA A 373 6.16 -6.44 -42.63
CA ALA A 373 5.71 -6.16 -41.28
C ALA A 373 4.51 -7.05 -40.87
N LEU A 374 3.62 -7.35 -41.80
CA LEU A 374 2.49 -8.27 -41.63
C LEU A 374 2.98 -9.65 -41.12
N GLY A 375 3.89 -10.29 -41.85
CA GLY A 375 4.48 -11.58 -41.45
C GLY A 375 5.46 -11.51 -40.27
N GLN A 376 5.83 -10.33 -39.78
CA GLN A 376 6.57 -10.16 -38.53
C GLN A 376 5.66 -10.00 -37.32
N GLY A 377 4.50 -9.33 -37.46
CA GLY A 377 3.51 -9.20 -36.39
C GLY A 377 2.96 -10.55 -35.94
N GLU A 378 2.70 -11.46 -36.89
CA GLU A 378 2.30 -12.85 -36.64
C GLU A 378 3.29 -13.63 -35.76
N ARG A 379 4.59 -13.31 -35.83
CA ARG A 379 5.64 -13.98 -35.03
C ARG A 379 5.74 -13.46 -33.59
N LYS A 380 5.08 -12.34 -33.27
CA LYS A 380 5.04 -11.74 -31.94
C LYS A 380 3.62 -11.21 -31.62
N PRO A 381 2.63 -12.10 -31.51
CA PRO A 381 1.24 -11.72 -31.25
C PRO A 381 1.07 -11.20 -29.80
N ASN A 382 0.37 -10.08 -29.64
CA ASN A 382 -0.05 -9.52 -28.35
C ASN A 382 -1.22 -8.55 -28.56
N ALA A 383 -2.46 -9.01 -28.39
CA ALA A 383 -3.67 -8.21 -28.63
C ALA A 383 -3.69 -6.88 -27.86
N TRP A 384 -3.16 -6.87 -26.64
CA TRP A 384 -3.31 -5.74 -25.73
C TRP A 384 -2.46 -4.52 -26.08
N ILE A 385 -1.50 -4.65 -26.99
CA ILE A 385 -0.82 -3.48 -27.56
C ILE A 385 -1.81 -2.51 -28.23
N LEU A 386 -2.96 -3.00 -28.71
CA LEU A 386 -4.03 -2.18 -29.29
C LEU A 386 -4.61 -1.21 -28.26
N THR A 387 -4.81 -1.64 -27.01
CA THR A 387 -5.33 -0.75 -25.94
C THR A 387 -4.32 0.37 -25.63
N LYS A 388 -3.02 0.09 -25.74
CA LYS A 388 -1.93 1.08 -25.56
C LYS A 388 -1.86 2.04 -26.75
N ILE A 389 -2.01 1.56 -27.99
CA ILE A 389 -2.10 2.40 -29.20
C ILE A 389 -3.27 3.39 -29.06
N LEU A 390 -4.46 2.89 -28.71
CA LEU A 390 -5.65 3.74 -28.54
C LEU A 390 -5.50 4.74 -27.38
N LYS A 391 -4.90 4.34 -26.25
CA LYS A 391 -4.64 5.23 -25.11
C LYS A 391 -3.82 6.46 -25.47
N TYR A 392 -2.81 6.31 -26.34
CA TYR A 392 -1.93 7.42 -26.74
C TYR A 392 -2.41 8.16 -27.98
N HIS A 393 -2.92 7.46 -28.99
CA HIS A 393 -3.21 8.03 -30.32
C HIS A 393 -4.70 8.19 -30.65
N ASN A 394 -5.60 7.67 -29.82
CA ASN A 394 -7.04 7.85 -29.93
C ASN A 394 -7.68 8.02 -28.54
N LYS A 395 -7.15 8.98 -27.78
CA LYS A 395 -7.41 9.16 -26.34
C LYS A 395 -8.90 9.29 -25.99
N GLU A 396 -9.67 9.99 -26.81
CA GLU A 396 -11.12 10.16 -26.58
C GLU A 396 -11.86 8.82 -26.67
N TYR A 397 -11.63 8.05 -27.74
CA TYR A 397 -12.20 6.71 -27.91
C TYR A 397 -11.72 5.74 -26.84
N TYR A 398 -10.46 5.88 -26.39
CA TYR A 398 -9.95 5.09 -25.27
C TYR A 398 -10.70 5.36 -23.97
N GLU A 399 -10.92 6.63 -23.62
CA GLU A 399 -11.63 7.01 -22.40
C GLU A 399 -13.13 6.69 -22.46
N GLN A 400 -13.78 6.86 -23.61
CA GLN A 400 -15.22 6.63 -23.80
C GLN A 400 -15.60 5.15 -24.01
N THR A 401 -14.76 4.35 -24.67
CA THR A 401 -15.10 2.98 -25.09
C THR A 401 -14.19 1.92 -24.47
N ILE A 402 -12.87 2.04 -24.64
CA ILE A 402 -11.93 0.99 -24.21
C ILE A 402 -11.84 0.87 -22.69
N LYS A 403 -11.75 2.00 -21.99
CA LYS A 403 -11.58 2.05 -20.53
C LYS A 403 -12.79 1.51 -19.75
N PRO A 404 -14.05 1.79 -20.12
CA PRO A 404 -15.21 1.10 -19.55
C PRO A 404 -15.19 -0.42 -19.75
N LEU A 405 -14.77 -0.91 -20.93
CA LEU A 405 -14.66 -2.35 -21.20
C LEU A 405 -13.54 -3.00 -20.36
N LEU A 406 -12.37 -2.36 -20.24
CA LEU A 406 -11.30 -2.78 -19.33
C LEU A 406 -11.80 -2.87 -17.88
N LYS A 407 -12.61 -1.90 -17.43
CA LYS A 407 -13.21 -1.91 -16.10
C LYS A 407 -14.20 -3.07 -15.92
N LYS A 408 -15.14 -3.25 -16.85
CA LYS A 408 -16.11 -4.37 -16.87
C LYS A 408 -15.41 -5.73 -16.79
N ASN A 409 -14.34 -5.90 -17.56
CA ASN A 409 -13.55 -7.14 -17.59
C ASN A 409 -12.78 -7.38 -16.28
N TYR A 410 -12.21 -6.32 -15.69
CA TYR A 410 -11.59 -6.43 -14.37
C TYR A 410 -12.60 -6.81 -13.28
N GLU A 411 -13.78 -6.18 -13.26
CA GLU A 411 -14.84 -6.49 -12.30
C GLU A 411 -15.34 -7.95 -12.47
N ALA A 412 -15.50 -8.42 -13.71
CA ALA A 412 -15.85 -9.81 -13.99
C ALA A 412 -14.75 -10.80 -13.55
N LYS A 413 -13.47 -10.51 -13.85
CA LYS A 413 -12.33 -11.31 -13.39
C LYS A 413 -12.21 -11.33 -11.87
N LYS A 414 -12.43 -10.19 -11.20
CA LYS A 414 -12.48 -10.07 -9.74
C LYS A 414 -13.62 -10.93 -9.18
N LEU A 415 -14.81 -10.90 -9.77
CA LEU A 415 -15.94 -11.72 -9.33
C LEU A 415 -15.64 -13.22 -9.49
N VAL A 416 -15.05 -13.64 -10.62
CA VAL A 416 -14.62 -15.02 -10.85
C VAL A 416 -13.50 -15.43 -9.89
N LYS A 417 -12.52 -14.56 -9.63
CA LYS A 417 -11.46 -14.78 -8.65
C LYS A 417 -12.03 -14.88 -7.23
N GLN A 418 -13.02 -14.06 -6.87
CA GLN A 418 -13.72 -14.15 -5.59
C GLN A 418 -14.50 -15.47 -5.48
N ILE A 419 -15.20 -15.89 -6.53
CA ILE A 419 -15.89 -17.20 -6.57
C ILE A 419 -14.87 -18.33 -6.40
N HIS A 420 -13.73 -18.28 -7.09
CA HIS A 420 -12.66 -19.28 -6.97
C HIS A 420 -12.02 -19.27 -5.58
N ILE A 421 -11.68 -18.10 -5.04
CA ILE A 421 -11.17 -17.93 -3.66
C ILE A 421 -12.18 -18.50 -2.64
N ASN A 422 -13.48 -18.23 -2.81
CA ASN A 422 -14.53 -18.77 -1.95
C ASN A 422 -14.69 -20.31 -2.09
N GLN A 423 -14.28 -20.90 -3.21
CA GLN A 423 -14.26 -22.35 -3.45
C GLN A 423 -12.97 -23.03 -2.95
N THR A 424 -11.82 -22.34 -3.05
CA THR A 424 -10.48 -22.91 -2.81
C THR A 424 -9.93 -22.61 -1.42
N LEU A 425 -10.38 -21.52 -0.77
CA LEU A 425 -10.07 -21.32 0.64
C LEU A 425 -10.73 -22.42 1.49
N LYS A 426 -9.91 -23.10 2.30
CA LYS A 426 -10.27 -23.26 3.70
C LYS A 426 -9.87 -21.95 4.38
N PRO A 427 -10.78 -20.97 4.58
CA PRO A 427 -10.42 -19.76 5.31
C PRO A 427 -10.05 -20.11 6.77
N ASN A 428 -9.83 -19.06 7.57
CA ASN A 428 -10.32 -19.06 8.96
C ASN A 428 -11.83 -19.39 8.90
N LYS A 429 -12.15 -20.68 8.83
CA LYS A 429 -13.50 -21.17 8.50
C LYS A 429 -14.39 -20.86 9.69
N ILE A 430 -15.21 -19.83 9.52
CA ILE A 430 -16.50 -19.75 10.20
C ILE A 430 -17.24 -21.04 9.84
N ASP A 431 -17.16 -22.01 10.74
CA ASP A 431 -17.74 -23.32 10.54
C ASP A 431 -19.26 -23.19 10.70
N LEU A 432 -20.01 -23.56 9.66
CA LEU A 432 -21.48 -23.55 9.67
C LEU A 432 -22.08 -24.81 10.32
N SER A 433 -21.24 -25.81 10.64
CA SER A 433 -21.61 -26.94 11.49
C SER A 433 -21.36 -26.68 12.99
N ASP A 434 -20.56 -25.66 13.32
CA ASP A 434 -20.44 -25.10 14.67
C ASP A 434 -21.67 -24.21 14.97
N ASP A 435 -22.51 -24.62 15.92
CA ASP A 435 -23.75 -23.93 16.29
C ASP A 435 -23.54 -22.62 17.08
N PHE A 436 -22.29 -22.32 17.42
CA PHE A 436 -21.89 -21.09 18.09
C PHE A 436 -22.18 -19.85 17.24
N THR A 437 -22.68 -18.79 17.88
CA THR A 437 -23.19 -17.57 17.22
C THR A 437 -23.03 -16.36 18.14
N LEU A 438 -23.29 -15.15 17.62
CA LEU A 438 -23.27 -13.91 18.41
C LEU A 438 -24.14 -13.98 19.70
N LEU A 439 -25.26 -14.71 19.66
CA LEU A 439 -26.12 -14.93 20.84
C LEU A 439 -25.40 -15.70 21.96
N HIS A 440 -24.47 -16.60 21.62
CA HIS A 440 -23.67 -17.33 22.60
C HIS A 440 -22.64 -16.40 23.26
N ILE A 441 -21.99 -15.53 22.50
CA ILE A 441 -21.09 -14.48 23.04
C ILE A 441 -21.86 -13.53 23.96
N GLN A 442 -23.06 -13.07 23.55
CA GLN A 442 -23.94 -12.24 24.37
C GLN A 442 -24.30 -12.91 25.71
N LYS A 443 -24.61 -14.21 25.70
CA LYS A 443 -24.88 -14.99 26.93
C LYS A 443 -23.64 -15.11 27.81
N LYS A 444 -22.49 -15.49 27.25
CA LYS A 444 -21.22 -15.59 28.00
C LYS A 444 -20.81 -14.26 28.63
N ALA A 445 -20.99 -13.15 27.91
CA ALA A 445 -20.72 -11.80 28.38
C ALA A 445 -21.68 -11.37 29.51
N ALA A 446 -22.98 -11.63 29.36
CA ALA A 446 -23.99 -11.32 30.38
C ALA A 446 -23.82 -12.15 31.66
N ASN A 447 -23.43 -13.43 31.52
CA ASN A 447 -23.17 -14.35 32.63
C ASN A 447 -21.81 -14.11 33.32
N GLY A 448 -20.96 -13.23 32.78
CA GLY A 448 -19.61 -12.98 33.28
C GLY A 448 -18.66 -14.16 33.11
N GLU A 449 -18.84 -14.98 32.08
CA GLU A 449 -18.07 -16.22 31.88
C GLU A 449 -16.63 -15.96 31.41
N TYR A 450 -16.36 -14.79 30.81
CA TYR A 450 -15.05 -14.37 30.33
C TYR A 450 -14.11 -13.93 31.46
N GLU A 451 -12.90 -14.48 31.44
CA GLU A 451 -11.86 -14.25 32.45
C GLU A 451 -10.83 -13.21 31.99
N ASN A 452 -10.66 -13.03 30.67
CA ASN A 452 -9.78 -12.05 30.05
C ASN A 452 -10.28 -11.67 28.64
N GLU A 453 -9.65 -10.66 28.02
CA GLU A 453 -9.99 -10.19 26.66
C GLU A 453 -9.65 -11.23 25.57
N GLU A 454 -8.61 -12.06 25.76
CA GLU A 454 -8.19 -13.09 24.81
C GLU A 454 -9.29 -14.12 24.51
N GLN A 455 -10.01 -14.58 25.55
CA GLN A 455 -11.14 -15.52 25.40
C GLN A 455 -12.29 -14.93 24.57
N ILE A 456 -12.47 -13.61 24.58
CA ILE A 456 -13.50 -12.90 23.81
C ILE A 456 -13.08 -12.84 22.34
N ILE A 457 -11.81 -12.56 22.06
CA ILE A 457 -11.21 -12.57 20.72
C ILE A 457 -11.28 -13.98 20.10
N MET A 458 -10.98 -15.02 20.88
CA MET A 458 -11.13 -16.42 20.47
C MET A 458 -12.57 -16.80 20.08
N ASP A 459 -13.57 -16.30 20.78
CA ASP A 459 -14.98 -16.55 20.42
C ASP A 459 -15.45 -15.71 19.22
N LEU A 460 -15.01 -14.45 19.11
CA LEU A 460 -15.34 -13.59 17.97
C LEU A 460 -14.79 -14.14 16.65
N THR A 461 -13.54 -14.64 16.63
CA THR A 461 -12.92 -15.25 15.44
C THR A 461 -13.61 -16.53 14.93
N ARG A 462 -14.51 -17.15 15.71
CA ARG A 462 -15.37 -18.27 15.26
C ARG A 462 -16.58 -17.83 14.44
N ILE A 463 -16.99 -16.57 14.60
CA ILE A 463 -18.24 -16.05 14.02
C ILE A 463 -18.04 -14.87 13.09
N ILE A 464 -16.90 -14.17 13.18
CA ILE A 464 -16.56 -12.99 12.35
C ILE A 464 -15.23 -13.24 11.66
N ALA A 465 -15.18 -12.92 10.37
CA ALA A 465 -13.97 -12.89 9.56
C ALA A 465 -13.89 -11.57 8.78
N TYR A 466 -12.71 -10.98 8.72
CA TYR A 466 -12.43 -9.72 8.06
C TYR A 466 -11.79 -9.94 6.69
N TYR A 467 -12.12 -9.09 5.72
CA TYR A 467 -11.27 -8.85 4.56
C TYR A 467 -11.34 -7.38 4.14
N ALA A 468 -10.19 -6.84 3.74
CA ALA A 468 -10.12 -5.46 3.24
C ALA A 468 -10.97 -5.32 1.97
N GLY A 469 -11.91 -4.39 1.99
CA GLY A 469 -12.74 -4.09 0.82
C GLY A 469 -12.04 -3.12 -0.15
N GLU A 470 -12.70 -2.83 -1.27
CA GLU A 470 -12.18 -1.86 -2.26
C GLU A 470 -12.68 -0.42 -2.04
N THR A 471 -13.61 -0.22 -1.11
CA THR A 471 -14.22 1.09 -0.83
C THR A 471 -14.40 1.34 0.67
N GLU A 472 -14.87 0.32 1.39
CA GLU A 472 -14.99 0.25 2.84
C GLU A 472 -14.67 -1.18 3.27
N ASP A 473 -14.27 -1.39 4.53
CA ASP A 473 -13.95 -2.73 5.03
C ASP A 473 -15.21 -3.58 5.26
N VAL A 474 -15.14 -4.85 4.83
CA VAL A 474 -16.29 -5.74 4.81
C VAL A 474 -16.04 -6.94 5.73
N TYR A 475 -17.00 -7.16 6.61
CA TYR A 475 -16.98 -8.21 7.60
C TYR A 475 -17.96 -9.31 7.20
N MET A 476 -17.49 -10.55 7.26
CA MET A 476 -18.33 -11.74 7.19
C MET A 476 -18.75 -12.12 8.61
N ILE A 477 -20.05 -12.29 8.86
CA ILE A 477 -20.59 -12.74 10.15
C ILE A 477 -21.53 -13.95 9.99
N LYS A 478 -21.39 -14.96 10.86
CA LYS A 478 -22.32 -16.11 10.98
C LYS A 478 -23.53 -15.75 11.84
N GLU A 479 -24.71 -15.86 11.26
CA GLU A 479 -26.00 -15.61 11.92
C GLU A 479 -27.00 -16.75 11.64
N PHE A 480 -27.97 -16.90 12.53
CA PHE A 480 -29.05 -17.88 12.42
C PHE A 480 -30.31 -17.24 11.83
N ILE A 481 -30.80 -17.74 10.69
CA ILE A 481 -32.05 -17.30 10.09
C ILE A 481 -33.18 -18.24 10.54
N ALA A 482 -34.03 -17.75 11.45
CA ALA A 482 -35.17 -18.48 11.97
C ALA A 482 -36.19 -18.92 10.89
N ILE A 483 -36.35 -18.13 9.82
CA ILE A 483 -37.28 -18.44 8.71
C ILE A 483 -36.88 -19.73 7.97
N CYS A 484 -35.57 -19.99 7.85
CA CYS A 484 -35.01 -21.12 7.13
C CYS A 484 -34.43 -22.20 8.07
N GLY A 485 -34.51 -21.99 9.39
CA GLY A 485 -33.99 -22.90 10.42
C GLY A 485 -32.49 -23.19 10.34
N THR A 486 -31.68 -22.30 9.76
CA THR A 486 -30.28 -22.60 9.39
C THR A 486 -29.32 -21.43 9.63
N LEU A 487 -28.03 -21.75 9.73
CA LEU A 487 -26.92 -20.80 9.84
C LEU A 487 -26.47 -20.36 8.45
N VAL A 488 -26.21 -19.06 8.28
CA VAL A 488 -25.69 -18.47 7.04
C VAL A 488 -24.60 -17.44 7.34
N ILE A 489 -23.82 -17.10 6.31
CA ILE A 489 -22.84 -16.01 6.37
C ILE A 489 -23.45 -14.77 5.72
N HIS A 490 -23.48 -13.65 6.45
CA HIS A 490 -23.81 -12.34 5.93
C HIS A 490 -22.55 -11.48 5.75
N HIS A 491 -22.51 -10.71 4.67
CA HIS A 491 -21.51 -9.67 4.44
C HIS A 491 -22.09 -8.35 4.92
N LYS A 492 -21.37 -7.62 5.77
CA LYS A 492 -21.82 -6.37 6.38
C LYS A 492 -20.69 -5.35 6.43
N LEU A 493 -21.06 -4.08 6.26
CA LEU A 493 -20.17 -2.94 6.45
C LEU A 493 -19.90 -2.71 7.93
N GLU A 494 -18.73 -2.14 8.24
CA GLU A 494 -18.27 -1.72 9.58
C GLU A 494 -19.42 -1.24 10.50
N GLY A 495 -20.07 -0.14 10.12
CA GLY A 495 -21.15 0.50 10.91
C GLY A 495 -22.41 -0.33 11.12
N THR A 496 -22.56 -1.45 10.39
CA THR A 496 -23.65 -2.41 10.63
C THR A 496 -23.22 -3.50 11.62
N ILE A 497 -21.96 -3.92 11.59
CA ILE A 497 -21.38 -4.83 12.60
C ILE A 497 -21.30 -4.15 13.95
N TYR A 498 -20.80 -2.90 14.01
CA TYR A 498 -20.72 -2.14 15.27
C TYR A 498 -22.07 -2.09 15.98
N LYS A 499 -23.16 -1.71 15.29
CA LYS A 499 -24.54 -1.70 15.84
C LYS A 499 -25.10 -3.06 16.27
N GLN A 500 -24.48 -4.16 15.86
CA GLN A 500 -24.81 -5.51 16.36
C GLN A 500 -23.96 -5.89 17.58
N LEU A 501 -22.70 -5.46 17.63
CA LEU A 501 -21.75 -5.75 18.70
C LEU A 501 -21.92 -4.82 19.91
N GLU A 502 -22.40 -3.58 19.74
CA GLU A 502 -22.87 -2.66 20.80
C GLU A 502 -23.85 -3.33 21.80
N LYS A 503 -24.55 -4.38 21.36
CA LYS A 503 -25.52 -5.14 22.17
C LYS A 503 -24.86 -6.17 23.09
N VAL A 504 -23.54 -6.33 23.02
CA VAL A 504 -22.74 -7.24 23.85
C VAL A 504 -22.15 -6.43 25.01
N ASN A 505 -22.82 -6.44 26.17
CA ASN A 505 -22.28 -5.80 27.37
C ASN A 505 -21.38 -6.80 28.14
N ILE A 506 -20.08 -6.48 28.26
CA ILE A 506 -19.05 -7.41 28.76
C ILE A 506 -18.79 -7.18 30.25
N ASN A 507 -19.19 -8.15 31.08
CA ASN A 507 -18.80 -8.20 32.49
C ASN A 507 -17.64 -9.19 32.66
N PHE A 508 -16.48 -8.72 33.14
CA PHE A 508 -15.41 -9.64 33.53
C PHE A 508 -15.70 -10.27 34.89
N LYS A 509 -15.34 -11.55 35.04
CA LYS A 509 -15.38 -12.28 36.32
C LYS A 509 -14.55 -11.54 37.38
N LYS A 510 -15.22 -10.88 38.34
CA LYS A 510 -14.53 -10.32 39.50
C LYS A 510 -13.82 -11.45 40.25
N LYS A 511 -12.48 -11.42 40.30
CA LYS A 511 -11.71 -12.29 41.19
C LYS A 511 -12.23 -12.09 42.61
N LYS A 512 -12.65 -13.18 43.27
CA LYS A 512 -12.86 -13.16 44.72
C LYS A 512 -11.52 -12.85 45.37
N THR A 513 -11.40 -11.68 45.98
CA THR A 513 -10.44 -11.47 47.06
C THR A 513 -10.96 -12.24 48.27
N ASP A 514 -10.37 -13.40 48.53
CA ASP A 514 -10.59 -14.17 49.75
C ASP A 514 -9.92 -13.45 50.94
N GLU A 515 -10.48 -12.31 51.35
CA GLU A 515 -10.20 -11.71 52.65
C GLU A 515 -10.83 -12.60 53.73
N LYS A 516 -10.03 -13.50 54.28
CA LYS A 516 -10.35 -14.21 55.52
C LYS A 516 -10.31 -13.25 56.71
N ASN A 517 -11.42 -12.55 56.92
CA ASN A 517 -11.83 -12.16 58.26
C ASN A 517 -12.76 -13.24 58.79
N ASP A 518 -12.34 -13.90 59.88
CA ASP A 518 -13.16 -14.02 61.08
C ASP A 518 -12.34 -14.66 62.20
N GLU A 519 -12.07 -13.85 63.24
CA GLU A 519 -11.87 -14.37 64.58
C GLU A 519 -13.24 -14.79 65.13
N THR A 520 -13.39 -16.01 65.65
CA THR A 520 -13.71 -16.22 67.08
C THR A 520 -13.83 -17.70 67.44
N LYS A 521 -13.55 -18.00 68.71
CA LYS A 521 -13.82 -19.29 69.35
C LYS A 521 -15.28 -19.33 69.80
N GLU A 522 -15.90 -20.51 69.82
CA GLU A 522 -16.54 -21.03 71.04
C GLU A 522 -16.90 -22.51 70.92
N SER A 523 -16.93 -23.20 72.07
CA SER A 523 -17.22 -24.63 72.31
C SER A 523 -16.20 -25.65 71.77
#